data_AF-C5B4X8-F1
#
_entry.id   AF-C5B4X8-F1
#
_cell.length_a   1.000
_cell.length_b   1.000
_cell.length_c   1.000
_cell.angle_alpha   90.00
_cell.angle_beta   90.00
_cell.angle_gamma   90.00
#
_symmetry.space_group_name_H-M   'P 1'
#
loop_
_entity.id
_entity.type
_entity.pdbx_description
1 polymer ?
#
loop_
_entity_poly.entity_id
_entity_poly.type
_entity_poly.pdbx_seq_one_letter_code
_entity_poly.pdbx_strand_id
1 'polypeptide(L)'
;MEADVSPAFSMDGPYDCQACGACCVAVGPVAVQPHDTQVPRRRTRSVRRMVGFASFEADLGVRCMKADDGRCGALVGQPGSRVACGIYDRRPSVCAEFQPGSGYCLEARASARARFSA
;
A
#
# COMPACT_ATOMS: atom_id res chain seq x y z
N MET A 1 31.90 -14.93 15.30
CA MET A 1 31.70 -13.47 15.36
C MET A 1 32.08 -12.92 13.99
N GLU A 2 31.21 -12.34 13.19
CA GLU A 2 29.76 -12.15 13.21
C GLU A 2 29.31 -12.38 11.77
N ALA A 3 28.19 -13.08 11.58
CA ALA A 3 27.58 -13.14 10.26
C ALA A 3 27.04 -11.75 9.94
N ASP A 4 27.42 -11.21 8.79
CA ASP A 4 26.86 -10.02 8.19
C ASP A 4 25.35 -10.22 8.01
N VAL A 5 24.57 -9.84 9.02
CA VAL A 5 23.11 -9.74 8.90
C VAL A 5 22.83 -8.38 8.27
N SER A 6 23.12 -8.29 6.96
CA SER A 6 22.39 -7.38 6.09
C SER A 6 20.89 -7.55 6.39
N PRO A 7 20.10 -6.48 6.60
CA PRO A 7 18.68 -6.63 6.93
C PRO A 7 17.97 -7.17 5.69
N ALA A 8 17.90 -8.49 5.59
CA ALA A 8 17.32 -9.17 4.45
C ALA A 8 15.87 -8.73 4.34
N PHE A 9 15.57 -7.99 3.28
CA PHE A 9 14.22 -7.79 2.79
C PHE A 9 13.50 -9.14 2.81
N SER A 10 12.56 -9.33 3.73
CA SER A 10 11.86 -10.62 3.89
C SER A 10 10.36 -10.40 3.82
N MET A 11 9.76 -10.94 2.76
CA MET A 11 8.30 -10.99 2.58
C MET A 11 7.73 -12.41 2.75
N ASP A 12 8.60 -13.36 3.12
CA ASP A 12 8.31 -14.80 3.20
C ASP A 12 8.00 -15.28 4.63
N GLY A 13 8.05 -14.36 5.59
CA GLY A 13 7.69 -14.59 6.98
C GLY A 13 6.16 -14.64 7.23
N PRO A 14 5.75 -14.58 8.51
CA PRO A 14 4.34 -14.54 8.89
C PRO A 14 3.57 -13.41 8.17
N TYR A 15 2.23 -13.47 8.22
CA TYR A 15 1.36 -12.47 7.60
C TYR A 15 1.34 -11.14 8.37
N ASP A 16 2.52 -10.53 8.52
CA ASP A 16 2.73 -9.22 9.11
C ASP A 16 2.89 -8.16 8.02
N CYS A 17 1.89 -7.27 7.94
CA CYS A 17 1.89 -6.16 7.00
C CYS A 17 2.90 -5.06 7.37
N GLN A 18 3.26 -4.90 8.65
CA GLN A 18 4.26 -3.93 9.09
C GLN A 18 5.68 -4.40 8.78
N ALA A 19 5.89 -5.70 8.64
CA ALA A 19 7.16 -6.24 8.15
C ALA A 19 7.25 -6.18 6.62
N CYS A 20 6.21 -6.64 5.89
CA CYS A 20 6.32 -6.80 4.44
C CYS A 20 6.02 -5.52 3.66
N GLY A 21 4.98 -4.75 3.98
CA GLY A 21 4.53 -3.62 3.17
C GLY A 21 4.13 -3.94 1.73
N ALA A 22 3.92 -5.21 1.38
CA ALA A 22 3.73 -5.66 -0.01
C ALA A 22 2.51 -5.02 -0.71
N CYS A 23 1.37 -4.93 -0.03
CA CYS A 23 0.19 -4.29 -0.62
C CYS A 23 0.40 -2.79 -0.87
N CYS A 24 1.24 -2.12 -0.08
CA CYS A 24 1.51 -0.69 -0.26
C CYS A 24 2.34 -0.37 -1.50
N VAL A 25 2.91 -1.37 -2.19
CA VAL A 25 3.85 -1.19 -3.31
C VAL A 25 3.49 -2.01 -4.55
N ALA A 26 2.55 -2.95 -4.40
CA ALA A 26 2.09 -3.84 -5.46
C ALA A 26 0.58 -3.72 -5.74
N VAL A 27 -0.22 -3.23 -4.79
CA VAL A 27 -1.65 -3.03 -5.02
C VAL A 27 -1.85 -1.62 -5.57
N GLY A 28 -2.74 -1.53 -6.56
CA GLY A 28 -3.05 -0.30 -7.28
C GLY A 28 -3.67 0.82 -6.41
N PRO A 29 -4.20 1.88 -7.05
CA PRO A 29 -4.68 3.05 -6.32
C PRO A 29 -5.78 2.71 -5.31
N VAL A 30 -5.60 3.19 -4.07
CA VAL A 30 -6.57 3.01 -2.99
C VAL A 30 -7.56 4.18 -3.00
N ALA A 31 -8.85 3.87 -3.09
CA ALA A 31 -9.92 4.87 -3.00
C ALA A 31 -9.90 5.55 -1.62
N VAL A 32 -10.07 6.87 -1.60
CA VAL A 32 -10.29 7.63 -0.36
C VAL A 32 -11.78 7.85 -0.22
N GLN A 33 -12.35 7.28 0.83
CA GLN A 33 -13.77 7.35 1.11
C GLN A 33 -14.14 8.68 1.78
N PRO A 34 -15.41 9.12 1.70
CA PRO A 34 -15.85 10.34 2.39
C PRO A 34 -15.59 10.34 3.90
N HIS A 35 -15.56 9.16 4.53
CA HIS A 35 -15.30 9.00 5.96
C HIS A 35 -13.80 8.93 6.33
N ASP A 36 -12.88 8.92 5.36
CA ASP A 36 -11.42 8.98 5.56
C ASP A 36 -10.94 10.40 5.88
N THR A 37 -11.49 11.00 6.95
CA THR A 37 -11.28 12.41 7.31
C THR A 37 -9.84 12.76 7.68
N GLN A 38 -9.01 11.77 8.01
CA GLN A 38 -7.61 11.95 8.40
C GLN A 38 -6.68 12.05 7.17
N VAL A 39 -7.15 11.72 5.97
CA VAL A 39 -6.31 11.69 4.76
C VAL A 39 -6.07 13.11 4.23
N PRO A 40 -4.82 13.61 4.25
CA PRO A 40 -4.55 14.96 3.77
C PRO A 40 -4.74 15.08 2.26
N ARG A 41 -5.38 16.16 1.79
CA ARG A 41 -5.58 16.41 0.34
C ARG A 41 -4.29 16.38 -0.48
N ARG A 42 -3.15 16.79 0.10
CA ARG A 42 -1.84 16.75 -0.57
C ARG A 42 -1.37 15.33 -0.94
N ARG A 43 -1.80 14.31 -0.18
CA ARG A 43 -1.47 12.89 -0.39
C ARG A 43 -2.45 12.16 -1.30
N THR A 44 -3.40 12.87 -1.90
CA THR A 44 -4.44 12.28 -2.76
C THR A 44 -4.46 12.95 -4.12
N ARG A 45 -4.88 12.21 -5.15
CA ARG A 45 -5.10 12.74 -6.50
C ARG A 45 -6.54 12.55 -6.91
N SER A 46 -7.04 13.47 -7.73
CA SER A 46 -8.33 13.30 -8.38
C SER A 46 -8.22 12.16 -9.39
N VAL A 47 -9.19 11.25 -9.39
CA VAL A 47 -9.25 10.15 -10.36
C VAL A 47 -10.32 10.44 -11.40
N ARG A 48 -10.10 11.50 -12.20
CA ARG A 48 -10.92 11.70 -13.41
C ARG A 48 -10.47 10.69 -14.46
N ARG A 49 -11.41 9.88 -14.98
CA ARG A 49 -11.20 8.97 -16.13
C ARG A 49 -10.16 7.86 -15.92
N MET A 50 -9.91 7.43 -14.68
CA MET A 50 -9.03 6.27 -14.43
C MET A 50 -9.82 4.96 -14.57
N VAL A 51 -9.30 4.02 -15.37
CA VAL A 51 -9.87 2.68 -15.54
C VAL A 51 -9.96 1.98 -14.16
N GLY A 52 -11.14 1.44 -13.83
CA GLY A 52 -11.46 0.90 -12.49
C GLY A 52 -12.06 1.91 -11.51
N PHE A 53 -12.01 3.20 -11.83
CA PHE A 53 -12.68 4.30 -11.10
C PHE A 53 -13.64 5.09 -12.01
N ALA A 54 -13.90 4.60 -13.22
CA ALA A 54 -14.64 5.27 -14.29
C ALA A 54 -16.18 5.21 -14.11
N SER A 55 -16.68 5.33 -12.88
CA SER A 55 -18.10 5.58 -12.64
C SER A 55 -18.42 7.04 -12.98
N PHE A 56 -19.68 7.33 -13.34
CA PHE A 56 -20.19 8.70 -13.53
C PHE A 56 -19.86 9.64 -12.34
N GLU A 57 -19.65 9.06 -11.15
CA GLU A 57 -19.22 9.75 -9.93
C GLU A 57 -17.75 10.21 -9.92
N ALA A 58 -16.90 9.76 -10.85
CA ALA A 58 -15.53 10.25 -10.97
C ALA A 58 -15.46 11.76 -11.24
N ASP A 59 -16.52 12.31 -11.86
CA ASP A 59 -16.70 13.76 -12.03
C ASP A 59 -17.20 14.47 -10.75
N LEU A 60 -17.69 13.73 -9.75
CA LEU A 60 -18.11 14.22 -8.42
C LEU A 60 -16.94 14.40 -7.43
N GLY A 61 -15.70 14.17 -7.87
CA GLY A 61 -14.52 14.45 -7.07
C GLY A 61 -14.01 13.27 -6.23
N VAL A 62 -14.25 12.03 -6.68
CA VAL A 62 -13.60 10.83 -6.11
C VAL A 62 -12.07 11.00 -6.15
N ARG A 63 -11.42 10.67 -5.04
CA ARG A 63 -9.97 10.78 -4.87
C ARG A 63 -9.40 9.42 -4.53
N CYS A 64 -8.17 9.20 -4.93
CA CYS A 64 -7.39 8.06 -4.48
C CYS A 64 -6.09 8.53 -3.85
N MET A 65 -5.49 7.66 -3.04
CA MET A 65 -4.14 7.85 -2.55
C MET A 65 -3.20 8.05 -3.74
N LYS A 66 -2.31 9.05 -3.63
CA LYS A 66 -1.22 9.21 -4.60
C LYS A 66 -0.32 7.99 -4.54
N ALA A 67 0.24 7.65 -5.69
CA ALA A 67 1.33 6.70 -5.78
C ALA A 67 2.61 7.50 -6.05
N ASP A 68 3.56 7.44 -5.12
CA ASP A 68 4.86 8.08 -5.21
C ASP A 68 5.88 6.98 -5.51
N ASP A 69 6.51 7.04 -6.69
CA ASP A 69 7.38 5.99 -7.24
C ASP A 69 6.77 4.58 -7.15
N GLY A 70 5.47 4.49 -7.47
CA GLY A 70 4.68 3.26 -7.43
C GLY A 70 4.47 2.69 -6.02
N ARG A 71 4.67 3.49 -4.97
CA ARG A 71 4.34 3.18 -3.58
C ARG A 71 3.18 4.04 -3.12
N CYS A 72 2.36 3.54 -2.20
CA CYS A 72 1.32 4.33 -1.56
C CYS A 72 1.92 5.59 -0.91
N GLY A 73 1.37 6.78 -1.18
CA GLY A 73 1.88 8.04 -0.64
C GLY A 73 1.70 8.23 0.88
N ALA A 74 1.06 7.28 1.57
CA ALA A 74 1.04 7.20 3.03
C ALA A 74 2.12 6.26 3.60
N LEU A 75 2.82 5.49 2.77
CA LEU A 75 3.82 4.54 3.21
C LEU A 75 5.03 5.27 3.80
N VAL A 76 5.44 4.86 4.99
CA VAL A 76 6.67 5.27 5.65
C VAL A 76 7.50 4.03 5.94
N GLY A 77 8.83 4.15 5.84
CA GLY A 77 9.77 3.05 6.06
C GLY A 77 10.09 2.27 4.80
N GLN A 78 10.66 1.08 4.98
CA GLN A 78 11.18 0.25 3.91
C GLN A 78 10.40 -1.08 3.82
N PRO A 79 9.71 -1.34 2.69
CA PRO A 79 9.09 -2.65 2.43
C PRO A 79 10.07 -3.80 2.68
N GLY A 80 9.58 -4.91 3.21
CA GLY A 80 10.38 -6.09 3.59
C GLY A 80 11.31 -5.91 4.79
N SER A 81 11.34 -4.74 5.43
CA SER A 81 12.04 -4.53 6.71
C SER A 81 11.06 -4.04 7.78
N ARG A 82 10.62 -2.79 7.69
CA ARG A 82 9.64 -2.19 8.60
C ARG A 82 8.95 -1.03 7.93
N VAL A 83 7.63 -1.08 7.91
CA VAL A 83 6.77 -0.06 7.33
C VAL A 83 5.66 0.34 8.28
N ALA A 84 5.14 1.54 8.05
CA ALA A 84 3.95 2.04 8.72
C ALA A 84 3.13 2.94 7.78
N CYS A 85 1.86 3.14 8.12
CA CYS A 85 1.05 4.19 7.53
C CYS A 85 1.36 5.50 8.25
N GLY A 86 1.81 6.52 7.54
CA GLY A 86 2.03 7.86 8.09
C GLY A 86 0.76 8.70 8.21
N ILE A 87 -0.42 8.07 8.27
CA ILE A 87 -1.73 8.71 8.46
C ILE A 87 -2.46 8.06 9.63
N TYR A 88 -2.48 6.72 9.66
CA TYR A 88 -3.26 5.95 10.63
C TYR A 88 -2.35 5.08 11.49
N ASP A 89 -2.61 5.04 12.80
CA ASP A 89 -1.90 4.15 13.73
C ASP A 89 -2.26 2.67 13.54
N ARG A 90 -3.49 2.43 13.06
CA ARG A 90 -4.02 1.10 12.74
C ARG A 90 -4.42 1.03 11.28
N ARG A 91 -4.48 -0.18 10.75
CA ARG A 91 -4.89 -0.42 9.38
C ARG A 91 -6.33 0.08 9.18
N PRO A 92 -6.57 1.06 8.29
CA PRO A 92 -7.91 1.58 8.04
C PRO A 92 -8.78 0.51 7.36
N SER A 93 -10.10 0.68 7.41
CA SER A 93 -11.10 -0.25 6.85
C SER A 93 -10.78 -0.67 5.41
N VAL A 94 -10.56 0.31 4.52
CA VAL A 94 -10.23 0.07 3.10
C VAL A 94 -8.99 -0.80 2.92
N CYS A 95 -7.98 -0.66 3.79
CA CYS A 95 -6.82 -1.52 3.76
C CYS A 95 -7.15 -2.87 4.40
N ALA A 96 -7.91 -2.92 5.49
CA ALA A 96 -8.20 -4.14 6.25
C ALA A 96 -9.02 -5.16 5.45
N GLU A 97 -9.84 -4.72 4.50
CA GLU A 97 -10.54 -5.58 3.53
C GLU A 97 -9.58 -6.50 2.74
N PHE A 98 -8.34 -6.06 2.52
CA PHE A 98 -7.30 -6.89 1.92
C PHE A 98 -6.77 -7.92 2.93
N GLN A 99 -7.33 -9.11 2.97
CA GLN A 99 -6.99 -10.08 4.01
C GLN A 99 -5.53 -10.58 3.90
N PRO A 100 -4.73 -10.50 4.98
CA PRO A 100 -3.40 -11.11 5.00
C PRO A 100 -3.48 -12.62 4.76
N GLY A 101 -2.67 -13.12 3.83
CA GLY A 101 -2.66 -14.54 3.46
C GLY A 101 -3.73 -14.98 2.45
N SER A 102 -4.58 -14.06 1.99
CA SER A 102 -5.40 -14.31 0.81
C SER A 102 -4.57 -14.53 -0.46
N GLY A 103 -5.18 -15.06 -1.52
CA GLY A 103 -4.53 -15.20 -2.83
C GLY A 103 -3.94 -13.87 -3.34
N TYR A 104 -4.71 -12.79 -3.25
CA TYR A 104 -4.23 -11.44 -3.59
C TYR A 104 -3.05 -10.98 -2.73
N CYS A 105 -2.98 -11.39 -1.45
CA CYS A 105 -1.84 -11.10 -0.59
C CYS A 105 -0.57 -11.80 -1.08
N LEU A 106 -0.68 -13.06 -1.51
CA LEU A 106 0.44 -13.83 -2.04
C LEU A 106 0.95 -13.24 -3.37
N GLU A 107 0.03 -12.85 -4.26
CA GLU A 107 0.36 -12.16 -5.52
C GLU A 107 1.06 -10.83 -5.27
N ALA A 108 0.54 -10.01 -4.36
CA ALA A 108 1.15 -8.73 -4.00
C ALA A 108 2.58 -8.92 -3.43
N ARG A 109 2.80 -9.95 -2.61
CA ARG A 109 4.14 -10.30 -2.10
C ARG A 109 5.09 -10.73 -3.20
N ALA A 110 4.62 -11.53 -4.16
CA ALA A 110 5.43 -11.95 -5.31
C ALA A 110 5.81 -10.75 -6.18
N SER A 111 4.86 -9.89 -6.51
CA SER A 111 5.10 -8.66 -7.27
C SER A 111 6.07 -7.72 -6.55
N ALA A 112 5.90 -7.54 -5.23
CA ALA A 112 6.78 -6.71 -4.44
C ALA A 112 8.20 -7.27 -4.37
N ARG A 113 8.40 -8.60 -4.25
CA ARG A 113 9.73 -9.21 -4.37
C ARG A 113 10.37 -8.88 -5.71
N ALA A 114 9.66 -9.15 -6.81
CA ALA A 114 10.17 -8.85 -8.16
C ALA A 114 10.57 -7.38 -8.33
N ARG A 115 9.90 -6.46 -7.62
CA ARG A 115 10.21 -5.03 -7.63
C ARG A 115 11.47 -4.62 -6.86
N PHE A 116 11.84 -5.35 -5.81
CA PHE A 116 12.92 -4.95 -4.87
C PHE A 116 14.09 -5.94 -4.80
N SER A 117 14.08 -7.00 -5.60
CA SER A 117 15.19 -7.97 -5.71
C SER A 117 16.20 -7.66 -6.83
N ALA A 118 16.18 -6.44 -7.38
CA ALA A 118 17.14 -5.93 -8.37
C ALA A 118 18.03 -4.86 -7.73
#